data_AF-A0A2S7PHW5-F1
#
_entry.id   AF-A0A2S7PHW5-F1
#
_cell.length_a   1.000
_cell.length_b   1.000
_cell.length_c   1.000
_cell.angle_alpha   90.00
_cell.angle_beta   90.00
_cell.angle_gamma   90.00
#
_symmetry.space_group_name_H-M   'P 1'
#
loop_
_entity.id
_entity.type
_entity.pdbx_description
1 polymer ?
#
loop_
_entity_poly.entity_id
_entity_poly.type
_entity_poly.pdbx_seq_one_letter_code
_entity_poly.pdbx_strand_id
1 'polypeptide(L)'
;MTTSIPEDPTVPNPTNIYPHPFPAPSKQVSGLVSGIQTDVSCLSFADKIVVTISQGGRLGQWISLPLTTTSPTAYDTILPSPSANGMILPLEHLTPKTMLGAGGENRERIGHLYATQIGSMILQKNPEERRTVMVGLGLEKSASEGGGREGYFDLLELIVGVL
;
A
#
# COMPACT_ATOMS: atom_id res chain seq x y z
N MET A 1 -22.61 25.70 41.80
CA MET A 1 -23.03 26.30 40.52
C MET A 1 -21.76 26.52 39.71
N THR A 2 -21.47 25.62 38.78
CA THR A 2 -20.21 25.64 38.01
C THR A 2 -20.57 25.83 36.55
N THR A 3 -20.20 26.98 36.00
CA THR A 3 -20.51 27.43 34.64
C THR A 3 -19.76 26.58 33.62
N SER A 4 -20.49 25.93 32.71
CA SER A 4 -19.96 25.26 31.53
C SER A 4 -19.67 26.27 30.42
N ILE A 5 -18.44 26.24 29.89
CA ILE A 5 -18.02 27.02 28.72
C ILE A 5 -18.64 26.35 27.47
N PRO A 6 -19.23 27.10 26.52
CA PRO A 6 -19.77 26.52 25.29
C PRO A 6 -18.64 26.11 24.32
N GLU A 7 -18.68 24.87 23.83
CA GLU A 7 -17.83 24.40 22.73
C GLU A 7 -18.17 25.12 21.42
N ASP A 8 -17.16 25.68 20.76
CA ASP A 8 -17.26 26.32 19.45
C ASP A 8 -17.33 25.25 18.34
N PRO A 9 -18.40 25.23 17.52
CA PRO A 9 -18.61 24.20 16.51
C PRO A 9 -17.70 24.31 15.26
N THR A 10 -16.75 25.25 15.22
CA THR A 10 -15.95 25.55 14.01
C THR A 10 -14.52 25.02 14.00
N VAL A 11 -14.05 24.33 15.05
CA VAL A 11 -12.71 23.72 15.06
C VAL A 11 -12.79 22.32 14.43
N PRO A 12 -12.16 22.06 13.26
CA PRO A 12 -12.06 20.71 12.73
C PRO A 12 -11.28 19.85 13.73
N ASN A 13 -11.91 18.78 14.21
CA ASN A 13 -11.41 17.92 15.27
C ASN A 13 -10.03 17.33 14.91
N PRO A 14 -8.91 17.78 15.51
CA PRO A 14 -7.57 17.51 14.99
C PRO A 14 -6.97 16.18 15.47
N THR A 15 -7.78 15.16 15.80
CA THR A 15 -7.23 13.96 16.43
C THR A 15 -8.14 12.75 16.30
N ASN A 16 -8.02 12.04 15.17
CA ASN A 16 -8.28 10.60 15.18
C ASN A 16 -6.93 9.86 15.09
N ILE A 17 -6.09 10.08 16.11
CA ILE A 17 -4.80 9.41 16.26
C ILE A 17 -5.04 8.25 17.22
N TYR A 18 -5.30 7.06 16.68
CA TYR A 18 -5.40 5.87 17.51
C TYR A 18 -4.00 5.49 18.03
N PRO A 19 -3.80 5.38 19.35
CA PRO A 19 -2.51 4.99 19.90
C PRO A 19 -2.22 3.52 19.52
N HIS A 20 -1.08 3.30 18.86
CA HIS A 20 -0.55 1.97 18.57
C HIS A 20 0.61 1.69 19.54
N PRO A 21 0.77 0.46 20.08
CA PRO A 21 1.96 0.12 20.85
C PRO A 21 3.22 0.46 20.06
N PHE A 22 4.14 1.17 20.71
CA PHE A 22 5.47 1.46 20.19
C PHE A 22 6.44 0.36 20.61
N PRO A 23 7.33 -0.10 19.72
CA PRO A 23 7.42 0.28 18.31
C PRO A 23 6.27 -0.29 17.47
N ALA A 24 5.93 0.42 16.39
CA ALA A 24 4.96 -0.07 15.40
C ALA A 24 5.37 -1.47 14.92
N PRO A 25 4.44 -2.45 14.86
CA PRO A 25 4.74 -3.79 14.39
C PRO A 25 5.37 -3.72 13.02
N SER A 26 6.56 -4.27 12.92
CA SER A 26 7.34 -4.30 11.70
C SER A 26 7.76 -5.73 11.37
N LYS A 27 7.82 -6.02 10.08
CA LYS A 27 8.40 -7.22 9.52
C LYS A 27 9.36 -6.82 8.44
N GLN A 28 10.47 -7.53 8.34
CA GLN A 28 11.45 -7.33 7.28
C GLN A 28 11.92 -8.68 6.77
N VAL A 29 12.15 -8.75 5.47
CA VAL A 29 12.75 -9.89 4.80
C VAL A 29 13.70 -9.38 3.72
N SER A 30 14.75 -10.14 3.47
CA SER A 30 15.72 -9.86 2.42
C SER A 30 15.84 -11.08 1.52
N GLY A 31 15.91 -10.87 0.21
CA GLY A 31 15.96 -11.96 -0.76
C GLY A 31 16.60 -11.52 -2.08
N LEU A 32 16.85 -12.49 -2.96
CA LEU A 32 17.31 -12.23 -4.32
C LEU A 32 16.10 -12.12 -5.24
N VAL A 33 15.99 -11.00 -5.97
CA VAL A 33 14.97 -10.81 -7.01
C VAL A 33 15.70 -10.62 -8.33
N SER A 34 15.57 -11.56 -9.26
CA SER A 34 16.36 -11.57 -10.51
C SER A 34 17.88 -11.43 -10.28
N GLY A 35 18.40 -12.02 -9.20
CA GLY A 35 19.82 -11.95 -8.83
C GLY A 35 20.25 -10.66 -8.12
N ILE A 36 19.33 -9.73 -7.84
CA ILE A 36 19.61 -8.48 -7.12
C ILE A 36 19.14 -8.59 -5.66
N GLN A 37 20.02 -8.26 -4.72
CA GLN A 37 19.67 -8.20 -3.29
C GLN A 37 18.58 -7.15 -3.06
N THR A 38 17.43 -7.61 -2.58
CA THR A 38 16.22 -6.81 -2.36
C THR A 38 15.81 -6.93 -0.91
N ASP A 39 15.62 -5.79 -0.26
CA ASP A 39 15.11 -5.67 1.09
C ASP A 39 13.66 -5.19 1.05
N VAL A 40 12.78 -5.93 1.71
CA VAL A 40 11.37 -5.57 1.84
C VAL A 40 11.04 -5.42 3.32
N SER A 41 10.41 -4.31 3.68
CA SER A 41 9.90 -4.10 5.04
C SER A 41 8.45 -3.65 5.02
N CYS A 42 7.69 -4.08 6.02
CA CYS A 42 6.30 -3.72 6.24
C CYS A 42 6.18 -3.15 7.65
N LEU A 43 5.68 -1.92 7.77
CA LEU A 43 5.43 -1.23 9.04
C LEU A 43 3.94 -0.92 9.14
N SER A 44 3.31 -1.38 10.20
CA SER A 44 1.88 -1.19 10.45
C SER A 44 1.65 -0.05 11.44
N PHE A 45 1.12 1.08 10.97
CA PHE A 45 0.65 2.19 11.81
C PHE A 45 -0.87 2.13 11.98
N ALA A 46 -1.41 2.93 12.89
CA ALA A 46 -2.85 2.99 13.12
C ALA A 46 -3.66 3.49 11.90
N ASP A 47 -3.09 4.41 11.12
CA ASP A 47 -3.74 5.08 9.98
C ASP A 47 -3.28 4.56 8.61
N LYS A 48 -2.10 3.93 8.56
CA LYS A 48 -1.47 3.49 7.31
C LYS A 48 -0.59 2.25 7.47
N ILE A 49 -0.37 1.57 6.37
CA ILE A 49 0.59 0.49 6.24
C ILE A 49 1.69 0.96 5.30
N VAL A 50 2.93 1.01 5.78
CA VAL A 50 4.08 1.42 4.98
C VAL A 50 4.83 0.18 4.53
N VAL A 51 4.90 -0.04 3.22
CA VAL A 51 5.68 -1.12 2.60
C VAL A 51 6.83 -0.49 1.84
N THR A 52 8.06 -0.86 2.12
CA THR A 52 9.24 -0.40 1.38
C THR A 52 9.92 -1.57 0.71
N ILE A 53 10.33 -1.36 -0.54
CA ILE A 53 11.06 -2.30 -1.38
C ILE A 53 12.30 -1.55 -1.87
N SER A 54 13.48 -1.99 -1.46
CA SER A 54 14.75 -1.33 -1.73
C SER A 54 15.74 -2.31 -2.34
N GLN A 55 16.36 -1.91 -3.45
CA GLN A 55 17.50 -2.59 -4.04
C GLN A 55 18.72 -1.67 -3.98
N GLY A 56 19.83 -2.16 -3.43
CA GLY A 56 21.06 -1.36 -3.29
C GLY A 56 20.89 -0.10 -2.42
N GLY A 57 19.96 -0.12 -1.46
CA GLY A 57 19.67 1.02 -0.56
C GLY A 57 18.90 2.17 -1.21
N ARG A 58 18.37 1.98 -2.41
CA ARG A 58 17.63 3.02 -3.14
C ARG A 58 16.17 3.00 -2.74
N LEU A 59 15.56 4.19 -2.65
CA LEU A 59 14.12 4.36 -2.56
C LEU A 59 13.72 5.52 -3.45
N GLY A 60 13.32 5.19 -4.67
CA GLY A 60 13.23 6.16 -5.76
C GLY A 60 11.83 6.65 -6.07
N GLN A 61 10.80 5.96 -5.60
CA GLN A 61 9.40 6.30 -5.86
C GLN A 61 8.53 6.01 -4.64
N TRP A 62 7.55 6.87 -4.38
CA TRP A 62 6.54 6.67 -3.34
C TRP A 62 5.14 6.75 -3.93
N ILE A 63 4.29 5.80 -3.55
CA ILE A 63 2.92 5.68 -4.04
C ILE A 63 2.00 5.54 -2.83
N SER A 64 0.94 6.33 -2.80
CA SER A 64 -0.15 6.20 -1.84
C SER A 64 -1.30 5.46 -2.49
N LEU A 65 -1.87 4.49 -1.77
CA LEU A 65 -3.00 3.70 -2.20
C LEU A 65 -4.03 3.57 -1.07
N PRO A 66 -5.11 4.37 -1.10
CA PRO A 66 -6.21 4.21 -0.17
C PRO A 66 -6.93 2.87 -0.41
N LEU A 67 -7.13 2.07 0.65
CA LEU A 67 -7.90 0.82 0.54
C LEU A 67 -9.41 1.05 0.67
N THR A 68 -9.82 2.20 1.20
CA THR A 68 -11.23 2.62 1.25
C THR A 68 -11.62 3.42 0.02
N THR A 69 -12.79 3.13 -0.53
CA THR A 69 -13.47 4.06 -1.44
C THR A 69 -13.90 5.31 -0.66
N THR A 70 -13.40 6.48 -1.07
CA THR A 70 -13.85 7.78 -0.53
C THR A 70 -14.99 8.36 -1.37
N SER A 71 -15.73 7.51 -2.10
CA SER A 71 -16.91 7.94 -2.85
C SER A 71 -18.17 7.73 -2.00
N PRO A 72 -18.80 8.80 -1.48
CA PRO A 72 -20.07 8.69 -0.74
C PRO A 72 -21.21 8.11 -1.59
N THR A 73 -21.04 7.97 -2.91
CA THR A 73 -21.99 7.35 -3.84
C THR A 73 -21.74 5.86 -4.07
N ALA A 74 -20.68 5.26 -3.53
CA ALA A 74 -20.34 3.84 -3.77
C ALA A 74 -21.17 2.85 -2.94
N TYR A 75 -22.02 3.34 -2.03
CA TYR A 75 -22.88 2.50 -1.19
C TYR A 75 -24.12 1.96 -1.94
N ASP A 76 -24.40 2.39 -3.18
CA ASP A 76 -25.63 2.02 -3.90
C ASP A 76 -25.42 1.02 -5.06
N THR A 77 -24.19 0.53 -5.27
CA THR A 77 -23.92 -0.51 -6.28
C THR A 77 -23.04 -1.63 -5.74
N ILE A 78 -23.34 -2.13 -4.53
CA ILE A 78 -22.89 -3.46 -4.14
C ILE A 78 -23.83 -4.48 -4.82
N LEU A 79 -23.67 -4.65 -6.13
CA LEU A 79 -24.09 -5.90 -6.76
C LEU A 79 -23.14 -6.98 -6.22
N PRO A 80 -23.66 -8.09 -5.66
CA PRO A 80 -22.82 -9.21 -5.25
C PRO A 80 -22.21 -9.81 -6.51
N SER A 81 -20.97 -9.46 -6.84
CA SER A 81 -20.25 -10.12 -7.92
C SER A 81 -19.97 -11.56 -7.52
N PRO A 82 -20.42 -12.57 -8.28
CA PRO A 82 -20.21 -13.97 -7.96
C PRO A 82 -18.80 -14.36 -8.40
N SER A 83 -17.77 -13.98 -7.64
CA SER A 83 -16.39 -14.38 -7.93
C SER A 83 -15.53 -14.45 -6.67
N ALA A 84 -16.06 -15.11 -5.63
CA ALA A 84 -15.30 -15.60 -4.50
C ALA A 84 -14.41 -16.82 -4.87
N ASN A 85 -13.82 -16.84 -6.07
CA ASN A 85 -12.99 -17.95 -6.56
C ASN A 85 -11.76 -17.41 -7.31
N GLY A 86 -10.66 -17.22 -6.56
CA GLY A 86 -9.30 -17.42 -7.07
C GLY A 86 -8.73 -16.43 -8.11
N MET A 87 -9.43 -15.37 -8.49
CA MET A 87 -8.86 -14.37 -9.39
C MET A 87 -8.05 -13.33 -8.62
N ILE A 88 -6.73 -13.37 -8.81
CA ILE A 88 -5.76 -12.32 -8.47
C ILE A 88 -6.00 -11.12 -9.40
N LEU A 89 -7.17 -10.48 -9.31
CA LEU A 89 -7.43 -9.23 -10.00
C LEU A 89 -7.21 -8.08 -9.02
N PRO A 90 -6.53 -7.00 -9.46
CA PRO A 90 -6.45 -5.79 -8.68
C PRO A 90 -7.87 -5.24 -8.47
N LEU A 91 -8.27 -4.97 -7.22
CA LEU A 91 -9.62 -4.48 -6.95
C LEU A 91 -9.85 -3.12 -7.62
N GLU A 92 -10.96 -2.98 -8.34
CA GLU A 92 -11.24 -1.83 -9.22
C GLU A 92 -11.31 -0.47 -8.50
N HIS A 93 -11.48 -0.45 -7.17
CA HIS A 93 -11.52 0.78 -6.37
C HIS A 93 -10.14 1.29 -5.93
N LEU A 94 -9.09 0.51 -6.15
CA LEU A 94 -7.73 0.86 -5.75
C LEU A 94 -7.14 1.90 -6.71
N THR A 95 -7.10 3.16 -6.26
CA THR A 95 -6.58 4.29 -7.05
C THR A 95 -5.18 4.68 -6.57
N PRO A 96 -4.10 4.12 -7.14
CA PRO A 96 -2.73 4.48 -6.77
C PRO A 96 -2.42 5.92 -7.18
N LYS A 97 -1.78 6.66 -6.27
CA LYS A 97 -1.31 8.04 -6.51
C LYS A 97 0.18 8.14 -6.24
N THR A 98 0.95 8.51 -7.25
CA THR A 98 2.38 8.77 -7.08
C THR A 98 2.57 10.05 -6.27
N MET A 99 3.32 9.97 -5.18
CA MET A 99 3.63 11.09 -4.29
C MET A 99 5.00 11.69 -4.58
N LEU A 100 5.98 10.85 -4.95
CA LEU A 100 7.33 11.27 -5.25
C LEU A 100 7.97 10.32 -6.26
N GLY A 101 8.87 10.84 -7.10
CA GLY A 101 9.80 10.01 -7.86
C GLY A 101 9.22 9.36 -9.12
N ALA A 102 8.20 9.98 -9.72
CA ALA A 102 7.69 9.61 -11.04
C ALA A 102 8.75 9.91 -12.12
N GLY A 103 9.75 9.04 -12.24
CA GLY A 103 10.84 9.15 -13.22
C GLY A 103 10.42 8.75 -14.64
N GLY A 104 9.24 9.19 -15.09
CA GLY A 104 8.64 8.88 -16.40
C GLY A 104 7.41 7.96 -16.34
N GLU A 105 6.61 7.96 -17.41
CA GLU A 105 5.32 7.23 -17.48
C GLU A 105 5.51 5.72 -17.25
N ASN A 106 6.50 5.09 -17.88
CA ASN A 106 6.72 3.64 -17.73
C ASN A 106 7.01 3.26 -16.26
N ARG A 107 7.82 4.05 -15.56
CA ARG A 107 8.18 3.82 -14.15
C ARG A 107 6.97 4.02 -13.23
N GLU A 108 6.18 5.05 -13.51
CA GLU A 108 4.93 5.30 -12.80
C GLU A 108 3.94 4.13 -12.97
N ARG A 109 3.72 3.66 -14.19
CA ARG A 109 2.83 2.53 -14.50
C ARG A 109 3.24 1.24 -13.78
N ILE A 110 4.54 0.91 -13.82
CA ILE A 110 5.08 -0.26 -13.12
C ILE A 110 4.89 -0.09 -11.60
N GLY A 111 5.15 1.10 -11.07
CA GLY A 111 4.95 1.36 -9.65
C GLY A 111 3.49 1.23 -9.23
N HIS A 112 2.56 1.77 -10.02
CA HIS A 112 1.12 1.63 -9.79
C HIS A 112 0.70 0.17 -9.80
N LEU A 113 1.17 -0.63 -10.76
CA LEU A 113 0.92 -2.07 -10.81
C LEU A 113 1.33 -2.75 -9.49
N TYR A 114 2.55 -2.52 -9.02
CA TYR A 114 3.01 -3.09 -7.75
C TYR A 114 2.17 -2.61 -6.56
N ALA A 115 1.88 -1.32 -6.49
CA ALA A 115 1.08 -0.76 -5.39
C ALA A 115 -0.32 -1.39 -5.34
N THR A 116 -1.00 -1.48 -6.48
CA THR A 116 -2.34 -2.07 -6.56
C THR A 116 -2.31 -3.56 -6.21
N GLN A 117 -1.27 -4.30 -6.64
CA GLN A 117 -1.11 -5.71 -6.28
C GLN A 117 -0.88 -5.88 -4.77
N ILE A 118 -0.02 -5.07 -4.16
CA ILE A 118 0.23 -5.07 -2.71
C ILE A 118 -1.06 -4.77 -1.95
N GLY A 119 -1.81 -3.74 -2.36
CA GLY A 119 -3.09 -3.40 -1.76
C GLY A 119 -4.10 -4.54 -1.85
N SER A 120 -4.14 -5.22 -2.99
CA SER A 120 -5.03 -6.38 -3.20
C SER A 120 -4.65 -7.57 -2.32
N MET A 121 -3.35 -7.86 -2.16
CA MET A 121 -2.87 -8.90 -1.25
C MET A 121 -3.22 -8.59 0.22
N ILE A 122 -3.08 -7.33 0.62
CA ILE A 122 -3.47 -6.88 1.97
C ILE A 122 -4.97 -7.10 2.19
N LEU A 123 -5.82 -6.70 1.23
CA LEU A 123 -7.27 -6.88 1.35
C LEU A 123 -7.68 -8.36 1.32
N GLN A 124 -6.97 -9.19 0.55
CA GLN A 124 -7.19 -10.63 0.51
C GLN A 124 -6.87 -11.30 1.86
N LYS A 125 -5.85 -10.82 2.57
CA LYS A 125 -5.47 -11.32 3.89
C LYS A 125 -6.37 -10.76 4.99
N ASN A 126 -6.76 -9.49 4.90
CA ASN A 126 -7.62 -8.81 5.85
C ASN A 126 -8.67 -7.96 5.11
N PRO A 127 -9.89 -8.48 4.87
CA PRO A 127 -10.91 -7.78 4.09
C PRO A 127 -11.48 -6.54 4.81
N GLU A 128 -11.32 -6.44 6.13
CA GLU A 128 -11.72 -5.28 6.91
C GLU A 128 -10.67 -4.15 6.91
N GLU A 129 -9.58 -4.31 6.17
CA GLU A 129 -8.54 -3.30 6.10
C GLU A 129 -9.02 -2.04 5.39
N ARG A 130 -8.97 -0.91 6.11
CA ARG A 130 -9.42 0.41 5.64
C ARG A 130 -8.31 1.45 5.63
N ARG A 131 -7.11 1.10 6.11
CA ARG A 131 -5.97 2.02 6.16
C ARG A 131 -5.43 2.34 4.77
N THR A 132 -4.71 3.45 4.67
CA THR A 132 -3.99 3.78 3.43
C THR A 132 -2.69 2.98 3.36
N VAL A 133 -2.40 2.36 2.22
CA VAL A 133 -1.13 1.68 1.98
C VAL A 133 -0.18 2.65 1.31
N MET A 134 1.03 2.80 1.84
CA MET A 134 2.07 3.64 1.29
C MET A 134 3.23 2.75 0.85
N VAL A 135 3.48 2.72 -0.45
CA VAL A 135 4.48 1.84 -1.08
C VAL A 135 5.67 2.66 -1.53
N GLY A 136 6.85 2.36 -0.97
CA GLY A 136 8.13 2.88 -1.42
C GLY A 136 8.82 1.88 -2.34
N LEU A 137 9.20 2.29 -3.54
CA LEU A 137 9.82 1.45 -4.56
C LEU A 137 11.20 1.99 -4.95
N GLY A 138 12.20 1.13 -4.86
CA GLY A 138 13.58 1.40 -5.20
C GLY A 138 14.21 0.31 -6.03
N LEU A 139 13.58 -0.03 -7.15
CA LEU A 139 14.08 -1.05 -8.08
C LEU A 139 15.21 -0.47 -8.95
N GLU A 140 16.30 -1.21 -9.10
CA GLU A 140 17.47 -0.80 -9.89
C GLU A 140 17.21 -0.96 -11.39
N LYS A 141 16.55 -2.06 -11.77
CA LYS A 141 16.15 -2.33 -13.16
C LYS A 141 14.65 -2.23 -13.29
N SER A 142 14.17 -1.42 -14.24
CA SER A 142 12.76 -1.44 -14.61
C SER A 142 12.44 -2.82 -15.23
N ALA A 143 11.28 -3.38 -14.92
CA ALA A 143 10.85 -4.72 -15.36
C ALA A 143 10.89 -4.95 -16.89
N SER A 144 11.18 -3.92 -17.71
CA SER A 144 11.30 -4.05 -19.16
C SER A 144 12.61 -4.67 -19.65
N GLU A 145 13.71 -4.67 -18.89
CA GLU A 145 15.03 -5.07 -19.40
C GLU A 145 15.49 -6.46 -18.89
N GLY A 146 14.83 -7.51 -19.40
CA GLY A 146 15.30 -8.90 -19.34
C GLY A 146 15.13 -9.57 -17.97
N GLY A 147 14.01 -10.28 -17.78
CA GLY A 147 13.67 -11.00 -16.55
C GLY A 147 12.43 -10.47 -15.81
N GLY A 148 11.75 -9.46 -16.36
CA GLY A 148 10.69 -8.72 -15.67
C GLY A 148 9.53 -9.53 -15.09
N ARG A 149 9.19 -10.68 -15.67
CA ARG A 149 8.13 -11.55 -15.13
C ARG A 149 8.61 -12.38 -13.95
N GLU A 150 9.79 -12.98 -14.05
CA GLU A 150 10.38 -13.78 -12.96
C GLU A 150 10.66 -12.89 -11.75
N GLY A 151 11.35 -11.76 -11.96
CA GLY A 151 11.57 -10.78 -10.90
C GLY A 151 10.30 -10.18 -10.30
N TYR A 152 9.22 -10.09 -11.08
CA TYR A 152 7.92 -9.69 -10.55
C TYR A 152 7.37 -10.74 -9.56
N PHE A 153 7.39 -12.02 -9.92
CA PHE A 153 6.91 -13.09 -9.04
C PHE A 153 7.80 -13.29 -7.81
N ASP A 154 9.13 -13.26 -7.98
CA ASP A 154 10.09 -13.32 -6.87
C ASP A 154 9.82 -12.20 -5.85
N LEU A 155 9.58 -10.98 -6.35
CA LEU A 155 9.29 -9.84 -5.50
C LEU A 155 7.95 -9.99 -4.78
N LEU A 156 6.91 -10.49 -5.45
CA LEU A 156 5.62 -10.75 -4.80
C LEU A 156 5.74 -11.82 -3.71
N GLU A 157 6.49 -12.89 -3.96
CA GLU A 157 6.75 -13.92 -2.95
C GLU A 157 7.44 -13.32 -1.72
N LEU A 158 8.44 -12.47 -1.95
CA LEU A 158 9.15 -11.76 -0.89
C LEU A 158 8.21 -10.83 -0.09
N ILE A 159 7.31 -10.12 -0.77
CA ILE A 159 6.30 -9.26 -0.14
C ILE A 159 5.33 -10.08 0.72
N VAL A 160 4.86 -11.23 0.24
CA VAL A 160 3.97 -12.11 1.02
C VAL A 160 4.62 -12.54 2.34
N GLY A 161 5.94 -12.69 2.38
CA GLY A 161 6.69 -12.99 3.61
C GLY A 161 6.60 -11.90 4.69
N VAL A 162 6.37 -10.64 4.33
CA VAL A 162 6.29 -9.51 5.30
C VAL A 162 4.88 -8.99 5.55
N LEU A 163 3.89 -9.40 4.74
CA LEU A 163 2.50 -9.00 4.92
C LEU A 163 1.79 -9.79 6.03
#